data_AF-A0A955M3H1-F1
#
_entry.id   AF-A0A955M3H1-F1
#
_cell.length_a   1.000
_cell.length_b   1.000
_cell.length_c   1.000
_cell.angle_alpha   90.00
_cell.angle_beta   90.00
_cell.angle_gamma   90.00
#
_symmetry.space_group_name_H-M   'P 1'
#
loop_
_entity.id
_entity.type
_entity.pdbx_description
1 polymer ?
#
loop_
_entity_poly.entity_id
_entity_poly.type
_entity_poly.pdbx_seq_one_letter_code
_entity_poly.pdbx_strand_id
1 'polypeptide(L)'
;MNKLMKFAALILIICTPIIIVMLVFTPMATEKTEQVFKEQYRLSSDFTKNDIIRIIENMRKDHEFMYYFYILKPELLNTAILEVANEMEKYRDQEAIHNLIEQKKEKVSTLGSLLLNLEYPEDYYKNPQSFPSMNNLLWQFFAEEFKLSVVALCYKATYDPTFAFNWDDLTRRAARKFQAVAGRLSREQR
;
A
#
# COMPACT_ATOMS: atom_id res chain seq x y z
N MET A 1 -14.47 -27.94 48.35
CA MET A 1 -14.29 -27.19 47.08
C MET A 1 -14.77 -25.76 47.30
N ASN A 2 -13.84 -24.81 47.45
CA ASN A 2 -14.13 -23.41 47.77
C ASN A 2 -15.08 -22.78 46.73
N LYS A 3 -15.97 -21.88 47.16
CA LYS A 3 -16.92 -21.16 46.27
C LYS A 3 -16.22 -20.54 45.04
N LEU A 4 -14.98 -20.09 45.22
CA LEU A 4 -14.08 -19.60 44.16
C LEU A 4 -13.77 -20.64 43.07
N MET A 5 -13.49 -21.90 43.42
CA MET A 5 -13.22 -22.96 42.44
C MET A 5 -14.47 -23.32 41.63
N LYS A 6 -15.65 -23.30 42.25
CA LYS A 6 -16.92 -23.55 41.55
C LYS A 6 -17.23 -22.44 40.54
N PHE A 7 -16.94 -21.19 40.91
CA PHE A 7 -17.12 -20.04 40.03
C PHE A 7 -16.12 -20.03 38.86
N ALA A 8 -14.85 -20.35 39.13
CA ALA A 8 -13.83 -20.49 38.08
C ALA A 8 -14.16 -21.62 37.09
N ALA A 9 -14.64 -22.77 37.58
CA ALA A 9 -15.07 -23.88 36.72
C ALA A 9 -16.27 -23.48 35.85
N LEU A 10 -17.23 -22.72 36.39
CA LEU A 10 -18.38 -22.22 35.65
C LEU A 10 -17.96 -21.25 34.53
N ILE A 11 -17.05 -20.31 34.82
CA ILE A 11 -16.50 -19.38 33.83
C ILE A 11 -15.76 -20.15 32.74
N LEU A 12 -14.93 -21.14 33.09
CA LEU A 12 -14.24 -22.00 32.13
C LEU A 12 -15.25 -22.72 31.21
N ILE A 13 -16.29 -23.32 31.76
CA ILE A 13 -17.31 -24.04 30.97
C ILE A 13 -18.08 -23.10 30.02
N ILE A 14 -18.32 -21.84 30.42
CA ILE A 14 -19.01 -20.85 29.59
C ILE A 14 -18.09 -20.24 28.53
N CYS A 15 -16.82 -20.01 28.85
CA CYS A 15 -15.85 -19.39 27.92
C CYS A 15 -15.26 -20.40 26.92
N THR A 16 -15.16 -21.69 27.27
CA THR A 16 -14.57 -22.71 26.39
C THR A 16 -15.30 -22.85 25.04
N PRO A 17 -16.65 -22.88 24.96
CA PRO A 17 -17.37 -22.90 23.69
C PRO A 17 -17.08 -21.67 22.82
N ILE A 18 -16.98 -20.49 23.43
CA ILE A 18 -16.70 -19.23 22.71
C ILE A 18 -15.27 -19.25 22.14
N ILE A 19 -14.30 -19.72 22.92
CA ILE A 19 -12.89 -19.84 22.51
C ILE A 19 -12.74 -20.89 21.40
N ILE A 20 -13.47 -22.02 21.47
CA ILE A 20 -13.45 -23.05 20.42
C ILE A 20 -14.08 -22.51 19.13
N VAL A 21 -15.20 -21.80 19.20
CA VAL A 21 -15.82 -21.14 18.03
C VAL A 21 -14.85 -20.12 17.43
N MET A 22 -14.19 -19.29 18.24
CA MET A 22 -13.16 -18.39 17.72
C MET A 22 -12.03 -19.18 17.05
N LEU A 23 -11.43 -20.19 17.68
CA LEU A 23 -10.32 -20.95 17.11
C LEU A 23 -10.67 -21.70 15.81
N VAL A 24 -11.90 -22.20 15.67
CA VAL A 24 -12.34 -22.95 14.48
C VAL A 24 -12.71 -22.01 13.33
N PHE A 25 -13.35 -20.87 13.61
CA PHE A 25 -13.81 -19.95 12.57
C PHE A 25 -12.82 -18.86 12.20
N THR A 26 -11.81 -18.56 13.04
CA THR A 26 -10.75 -17.60 12.71
C THR A 26 -9.98 -18.02 11.44
N PRO A 27 -9.44 -19.26 11.31
CA PRO A 27 -8.69 -19.63 10.11
C PRO A 27 -9.54 -19.57 8.83
N MET A 28 -10.82 -19.97 8.90
CA MET A 28 -11.73 -19.86 7.75
C MET A 28 -12.11 -18.42 7.40
N ALA A 29 -12.17 -17.52 8.38
CA ALA A 29 -12.41 -16.11 8.14
C ALA A 29 -11.18 -15.47 7.48
N THR A 30 -9.98 -15.75 7.99
CA THR A 30 -8.73 -15.19 7.44
C THR A 30 -8.46 -15.69 6.02
N GLU A 31 -8.64 -17.00 5.75
CA GLU A 31 -8.47 -17.56 4.40
C GLU A 31 -9.47 -16.97 3.40
N LYS A 32 -10.73 -16.81 3.79
CA LYS A 32 -11.74 -16.16 2.93
C LYS A 32 -11.42 -14.69 2.69
N THR A 33 -10.97 -13.97 3.71
CA THR A 33 -10.58 -12.55 3.58
C THR A 33 -9.35 -12.42 2.67
N GLU A 34 -8.34 -13.27 2.81
CA GLU A 34 -7.17 -13.29 1.92
C GLU A 34 -7.53 -13.66 0.48
N GLN A 35 -8.44 -14.63 0.28
CA GLN A 35 -8.86 -15.04 -1.05
C GLN A 35 -9.70 -13.96 -1.75
N VAL A 36 -10.63 -13.33 -1.03
CA VAL A 36 -11.41 -12.19 -1.54
C VAL A 36 -10.49 -11.00 -1.84
N PHE A 37 -9.50 -10.75 -0.99
CA PHE A 37 -8.46 -9.74 -1.22
C PHE A 37 -7.69 -10.02 -2.53
N LYS A 38 -7.35 -11.28 -2.81
CA LYS A 38 -6.67 -11.64 -4.08
C LYS A 38 -7.59 -11.47 -5.28
N GLU A 39 -8.88 -11.79 -5.16
CA GLU A 39 -9.83 -11.71 -6.27
C GLU A 39 -10.15 -10.27 -6.69
N GLN A 40 -10.27 -9.32 -5.75
CA GLN A 40 -10.62 -7.93 -6.06
C GLN A 40 -9.53 -7.15 -6.84
N TYR A 41 -8.31 -7.68 -6.89
CA TYR A 41 -7.16 -7.08 -7.59
C TYR A 41 -6.74 -7.86 -8.84
N ARG A 42 -7.40 -8.98 -9.13
CA ARG A 42 -7.08 -9.79 -10.30
C ARG A 42 -7.56 -9.09 -11.57
N LEU A 43 -6.67 -9.05 -12.56
CA LEU A 43 -6.98 -8.60 -13.91
C LEU A 43 -7.30 -9.81 -14.80
N SER A 44 -8.23 -9.62 -15.74
CA SER A 44 -8.43 -10.56 -16.84
C SER A 44 -7.34 -10.37 -17.89
N SER A 45 -7.14 -11.33 -18.79
CA SER A 45 -6.16 -11.18 -19.90
C SER A 45 -6.53 -10.06 -20.89
N ASP A 46 -7.80 -9.66 -20.93
CA ASP A 46 -8.37 -8.63 -21.80
C ASP A 46 -8.70 -7.33 -21.06
N PHE A 47 -8.08 -7.10 -19.89
CA PHE A 47 -8.39 -5.95 -19.04
C PHE A 47 -8.30 -4.61 -19.76
N THR A 48 -9.10 -3.67 -19.30
CA THR A 48 -9.20 -2.31 -19.82
C THR A 48 -8.68 -1.29 -18.81
N LYS A 49 -8.50 -0.05 -19.26
CA LYS A 49 -8.22 1.09 -18.38
C LYS A 49 -9.22 1.21 -17.22
N ASN A 50 -10.50 0.89 -17.43
CA ASN A 50 -11.52 0.98 -16.40
C ASN A 50 -11.34 -0.07 -15.31
N ASP A 51 -10.81 -1.25 -15.64
CA ASP A 51 -10.50 -2.29 -14.66
C ASP A 51 -9.38 -1.83 -13.70
N ILE A 52 -8.36 -1.15 -14.23
CA ILE A 52 -7.29 -0.54 -13.43
C ILE A 52 -7.85 0.53 -12.49
N ILE A 53 -8.74 1.39 -12.98
CA ILE A 53 -9.39 2.41 -12.13
C ILE A 53 -10.21 1.75 -11.02
N ARG A 54 -10.95 0.67 -11.32
CA ARG A 54 -11.70 -0.08 -10.30
C ARG A 54 -10.78 -0.68 -9.24
N ILE A 55 -9.62 -1.24 -9.63
CA ILE A 55 -8.61 -1.75 -8.70
C ILE A 55 -8.13 -0.64 -7.76
N ILE A 56 -7.86 0.54 -8.30
CA ILE A 56 -7.41 1.69 -7.52
C ILE A 56 -8.50 2.16 -6.54
N GLU A 57 -9.77 2.14 -6.95
CA GLU A 57 -10.88 2.42 -6.04
C GLU A 57 -11.06 1.36 -4.95
N ASN A 58 -10.69 0.10 -5.20
CA ASN A 58 -10.59 -0.92 -4.15
C ASN A 58 -9.41 -0.64 -3.21
N MET A 59 -8.25 -0.22 -3.73
CA MET A 59 -7.11 0.19 -2.90
C MET A 59 -7.48 1.35 -1.96
N ARG A 60 -8.33 2.29 -2.39
CA ARG A 60 -8.79 3.41 -1.55
C ARG A 60 -9.52 2.94 -0.28
N LYS A 61 -10.18 1.78 -0.34
CA LYS A 61 -10.91 1.18 0.79
C LYS A 61 -10.03 0.33 1.69
N ASP A 62 -8.83 -0.02 1.22
CA ASP A 62 -7.92 -0.88 1.95
C ASP A 62 -7.00 -0.09 2.88
N HIS A 63 -6.87 -0.54 4.13
CA HIS A 63 -6.14 0.19 5.14
C HIS A 63 -4.65 0.32 4.79
N GLU A 64 -4.09 -0.69 4.11
CA GLU A 64 -2.69 -0.71 3.68
C GLU A 64 -2.37 0.41 2.68
N PHE A 65 -3.29 0.73 1.77
CA PHE A 65 -3.05 1.69 0.68
C PHE A 65 -3.71 3.05 0.92
N MET A 66 -4.56 3.19 1.93
CA MET A 66 -5.30 4.43 2.22
C MET A 66 -4.39 5.65 2.38
N TYR A 67 -3.13 5.47 2.81
CA TYR A 67 -2.19 6.57 2.99
C TYR A 67 -1.90 7.35 1.71
N TYR A 68 -1.84 6.69 0.55
CA TYR A 68 -1.58 7.35 -0.73
C TYR A 68 -2.65 8.40 -1.04
N PHE A 69 -3.91 8.05 -0.80
CA PHE A 69 -5.07 8.89 -1.02
C PHE A 69 -5.19 10.03 0.02
N TYR A 70 -4.44 9.95 1.12
CA TYR A 70 -4.38 10.98 2.15
C TYR A 70 -3.17 11.92 1.99
N ILE A 71 -2.09 11.46 1.36
CA ILE A 71 -0.85 12.21 1.20
C ILE A 71 -0.76 12.90 -0.17
N LEU A 72 -1.14 12.23 -1.25
CA LEU A 72 -1.06 12.79 -2.59
C LEU A 72 -2.18 13.80 -2.85
N LYS A 73 -1.82 14.94 -3.45
CA LYS A 73 -2.80 15.88 -3.98
C LYS A 73 -3.69 15.21 -5.04
N PRO A 74 -4.99 15.55 -5.12
CA PRO A 74 -5.90 14.96 -6.10
C PRO A 74 -5.40 15.04 -7.54
N GLU A 75 -4.75 16.14 -7.93
CA GLU A 75 -4.23 16.33 -9.28
C GLU A 75 -3.10 15.34 -9.59
N LEU A 76 -2.14 15.22 -8.67
CA LEU A 76 -1.01 14.29 -8.80
C LEU A 76 -1.48 12.83 -8.79
N LEU A 77 -2.45 12.52 -7.94
CA LEU A 77 -3.06 11.19 -7.89
C LEU A 77 -3.76 10.87 -9.21
N ASN A 78 -4.59 11.78 -9.74
CA ASN A 78 -5.28 11.58 -11.01
C ASN A 78 -4.30 11.38 -12.17
N THR A 79 -3.22 12.15 -12.23
CA THR A 79 -2.15 11.96 -13.22
C THR A 79 -1.51 10.57 -13.06
N ALA A 80 -1.15 10.17 -11.85
CA ALA A 80 -0.54 8.87 -11.60
C ALA A 80 -1.46 7.69 -11.96
N ILE A 81 -2.78 7.82 -11.67
CA ILE A 81 -3.81 6.84 -12.06
C ILE A 81 -3.87 6.69 -13.58
N LEU A 82 -3.89 7.80 -14.32
CA LEU A 82 -3.96 7.77 -15.77
C LEU A 82 -2.69 7.16 -16.38
N GLU A 83 -1.52 7.50 -15.84
CA GLU A 83 -0.24 6.96 -16.29
C GLU A 83 -0.16 5.45 -16.07
N VAL A 84 -0.44 4.96 -14.85
CA VAL A 84 -0.37 3.52 -14.58
C VAL A 84 -1.39 2.73 -15.39
N ALA A 85 -2.59 3.29 -15.61
CA ALA A 85 -3.60 2.63 -16.41
C ALA A 85 -3.19 2.53 -17.89
N ASN A 86 -2.55 3.57 -18.44
CA ASN A 86 -1.99 3.54 -19.80
C ASN A 86 -0.80 2.56 -19.92
N GLU A 87 0.08 2.53 -18.93
CA GLU A 87 1.22 1.58 -18.92
C GLU A 87 0.72 0.14 -18.85
N MET A 88 -0.21 -0.17 -17.94
CA MET A 88 -0.79 -1.50 -17.80
C MET A 88 -1.53 -1.91 -19.08
N GLU A 89 -2.30 -1.03 -19.72
CA GLU A 89 -2.99 -1.37 -20.98
C GLU A 89 -2.03 -1.77 -22.11
N LYS A 90 -0.80 -1.23 -22.09
CA LYS A 90 0.28 -1.54 -23.05
C LYS A 90 0.97 -2.88 -22.75
N TYR A 91 1.11 -3.27 -21.48
CA TYR A 91 1.83 -4.47 -21.05
C TYR A 91 0.84 -5.51 -20.50
N ARG A 92 0.63 -6.61 -21.23
CA ARG A 92 -0.46 -7.57 -20.94
C ARG A 92 0.01 -8.98 -20.57
N ASP A 93 1.23 -9.34 -20.92
CA ASP A 93 1.82 -10.62 -20.53
C ASP A 93 2.57 -10.51 -19.21
N GLN A 94 2.74 -11.66 -18.56
CA GLN A 94 3.36 -11.78 -17.25
C GLN A 94 4.78 -11.20 -17.23
N GLU A 95 5.59 -11.50 -18.24
CA GLU A 95 6.99 -11.07 -18.29
C GLU A 95 7.10 -9.55 -18.45
N ALA A 96 6.28 -8.96 -19.33
CA ALA A 96 6.24 -7.52 -19.52
C ALA A 96 5.82 -6.76 -18.25
N ILE A 97 4.80 -7.23 -17.54
CA ILE A 97 4.35 -6.60 -16.28
C ILE A 97 5.42 -6.77 -15.19
N HIS A 98 6.07 -7.94 -15.11
CA HIS A 98 7.18 -8.14 -14.18
C HIS A 98 8.36 -7.19 -14.47
N ASN A 99 8.71 -7.01 -15.75
CA ASN A 99 9.76 -6.06 -16.15
C ASN A 99 9.37 -4.60 -15.82
N LEU A 100 8.10 -4.23 -15.97
CA LEU A 100 7.59 -2.93 -15.55
C LEU A 100 7.72 -2.72 -14.03
N ILE A 101 7.47 -3.76 -13.23
CA ILE A 101 7.66 -3.72 -11.77
C ILE A 101 9.13 -3.42 -11.44
N GLU A 102 10.07 -4.14 -12.04
CA GLU A 102 11.50 -3.93 -11.76
C GLU A 102 11.98 -2.54 -12.20
N GLN A 103 11.53 -2.03 -13.34
CA GLN A 103 11.83 -0.66 -13.78
C GLN A 103 11.29 0.40 -12.81
N LYS A 104 10.05 0.23 -12.34
CA LYS A 104 9.45 1.16 -11.37
C LYS A 104 10.13 1.09 -10.02
N LYS A 105 10.53 -0.11 -9.59
CA LYS A 105 11.29 -0.33 -8.36
C LYS A 105 12.64 0.36 -8.39
N GLU A 106 13.38 0.25 -9.50
CA GLU A 106 14.64 0.99 -9.68
C GLU A 106 14.43 2.51 -9.58
N LYS A 107 13.37 3.03 -10.22
CA LYS A 107 13.02 4.45 -10.17
C LYS A 107 12.66 4.91 -8.75
N VAL A 108 11.88 4.14 -8.00
CA VAL A 108 11.55 4.46 -6.60
C VAL A 108 12.79 4.39 -5.72
N SER A 109 13.66 3.40 -5.89
CA SER A 109 14.91 3.28 -5.13
C SER A 109 15.85 4.47 -5.40
N THR A 110 15.94 4.91 -6.66
CA THR A 110 16.71 6.10 -7.05
C THR A 110 16.18 7.37 -6.38
N LEU A 111 14.86 7.61 -6.45
CA LEU A 111 14.22 8.75 -5.79
C LEU A 111 14.37 8.70 -4.26
N GLY A 112 14.20 7.50 -3.69
CA GLY A 112 14.38 7.27 -2.25
C GLY A 112 15.79 7.59 -1.79
N SER A 113 16.81 7.24 -2.59
CA SER A 113 18.21 7.55 -2.31
C SER A 113 18.48 9.05 -2.36
N LEU A 114 17.95 9.76 -3.37
CA LEU A 114 18.08 11.22 -3.48
C LEU A 114 17.47 11.92 -2.27
N LEU A 115 16.28 11.50 -1.87
CA LEU A 115 15.56 12.09 -0.73
C LEU A 115 16.16 11.71 0.64
N LEU A 116 16.79 10.54 0.77
CA LEU A 116 17.52 10.17 1.98
C LEU A 116 18.65 11.15 2.27
N ASN A 117 19.33 11.60 1.23
CA ASN A 117 20.42 12.57 1.31
C ASN A 117 19.93 14.03 1.40
N LEU A 118 18.63 14.26 1.27
CA LEU A 118 18.04 15.60 1.37
C LEU A 118 17.95 16.03 2.84
N GLU A 119 18.58 17.15 3.19
CA GLU A 119 18.40 17.80 4.48
C GLU A 119 17.25 18.81 4.41
N TYR A 120 16.28 18.68 5.31
CA TYR A 120 15.14 19.59 5.38
C TYR A 120 15.48 20.76 6.32
N PRO A 121 15.49 22.01 5.84
CA PRO A 121 15.67 23.18 6.69
C PRO A 121 14.58 23.25 7.77
N GLU A 122 14.87 23.83 8.94
CA GLU A 122 13.85 23.95 10.00
C GLU A 122 12.59 24.68 9.54
N ASP A 123 12.76 25.68 8.66
CA ASP A 123 11.65 26.46 8.10
C ASP A 123 10.81 25.69 7.08
N TYR A 124 11.27 24.54 6.60
CA TYR A 124 10.52 23.68 5.68
C TYR A 124 9.16 23.29 6.28
N TYR A 125 9.13 22.89 7.54
CA TYR A 125 7.89 22.45 8.19
C TYR A 125 6.91 23.60 8.46
N LYS A 126 7.42 24.83 8.56
CA LYS A 126 6.60 26.04 8.77
C LYS A 126 6.04 26.55 7.45
N ASN A 127 6.86 26.55 6.39
CA ASN A 127 6.46 27.03 5.06
C ASN A 127 7.04 26.15 3.93
N PRO A 128 6.43 24.98 3.66
CA PRO A 128 6.91 24.08 2.62
C PRO A 128 6.88 24.71 1.23
N GLN A 129 5.96 25.65 0.98
CA GLN A 129 5.79 26.28 -0.34
C GLN A 129 7.03 27.09 -0.77
N SER A 130 7.84 27.55 0.19
CA SER A 130 9.14 28.19 -0.09
C SER A 130 10.22 27.23 -0.60
N PHE A 131 9.97 25.91 -0.57
CA PHE A 131 10.92 24.87 -0.97
C PHE A 131 10.34 23.99 -2.10
N PRO A 132 10.01 24.56 -3.27
CA PRO A 132 9.28 23.85 -4.33
C PRO A 132 10.04 22.63 -4.87
N SER A 133 11.36 22.68 -4.98
CA SER A 133 12.18 21.54 -5.45
C SER A 133 12.13 20.35 -4.49
N MET A 134 12.11 20.60 -3.18
CA MET A 134 12.01 19.55 -2.16
C MET A 134 10.62 18.89 -2.18
N ASN A 135 9.57 19.71 -2.30
CA ASN A 135 8.21 19.21 -2.43
C ASN A 135 8.03 18.39 -3.71
N ASN A 136 8.54 18.88 -4.84
CA ASN A 136 8.43 18.16 -6.09
C ASN A 136 9.06 16.77 -5.99
N LEU A 137 10.27 16.67 -5.42
CA LEU A 137 10.94 15.39 -5.23
C LEU A 137 10.16 14.46 -4.28
N LEU A 138 9.61 15.00 -3.18
CA LEU A 138 8.78 14.25 -2.24
C LEU A 138 7.52 13.70 -2.92
N TRP A 139 6.81 14.53 -3.66
CA TRP A 139 5.57 14.15 -4.33
C TRP A 139 5.80 13.20 -5.50
N GLN A 140 6.89 13.39 -6.24
CA GLN A 140 7.29 12.47 -7.29
C GLN A 140 7.58 11.07 -6.71
N PHE A 141 8.27 10.99 -5.57
CA PHE A 141 8.51 9.70 -4.90
C PHE A 141 7.20 8.98 -4.56
N PHE A 142 6.25 9.66 -3.88
CA PHE A 142 4.97 9.05 -3.52
C PHE A 142 4.14 8.66 -4.74
N ALA A 143 4.16 9.46 -5.81
CA ALA A 143 3.47 9.14 -7.04
C ALA A 143 4.05 7.89 -7.72
N GLU A 144 5.37 7.74 -7.76
CA GLU A 144 6.02 6.55 -8.35
C GLU A 144 5.81 5.30 -7.49
N GLU A 145 5.88 5.43 -6.16
CA GLU A 145 5.61 4.33 -5.25
C GLU A 145 4.15 3.84 -5.34
N PHE A 146 3.21 4.77 -5.48
CA PHE A 146 1.80 4.45 -5.73
C PHE A 146 1.64 3.65 -7.03
N LYS A 147 2.23 4.12 -8.15
CA LYS A 147 2.17 3.41 -9.44
C LYS A 147 2.75 2.00 -9.31
N LEU A 148 3.90 1.86 -8.64
CA LEU A 148 4.52 0.55 -8.41
C LEU A 148 3.59 -0.38 -7.62
N SER A 149 2.96 0.13 -6.56
CA SER A 149 2.05 -0.65 -5.72
C SER A 149 0.85 -1.16 -6.52
N VAL A 150 0.25 -0.31 -7.37
CA VAL A 150 -0.85 -0.72 -8.26
C VAL A 150 -0.41 -1.86 -9.17
N VAL A 151 0.73 -1.71 -9.87
CA VAL A 151 1.24 -2.73 -10.80
C VAL A 151 1.57 -4.04 -10.07
N ALA A 152 2.26 -3.95 -8.93
CA ALA A 152 2.65 -5.10 -8.12
C ALA A 152 1.44 -5.88 -7.57
N LEU A 153 0.41 -5.18 -7.12
CA LEU A 153 -0.84 -5.81 -6.67
C LEU A 153 -1.54 -6.54 -7.81
N CYS A 154 -1.66 -5.90 -8.98
CA CYS A 154 -2.24 -6.51 -10.16
C CYS A 154 -1.46 -7.78 -10.55
N TYR A 155 -0.12 -7.71 -10.56
CA TYR A 155 0.73 -8.84 -10.88
C TYR A 155 0.56 -10.00 -9.90
N LYS A 156 0.62 -9.70 -8.59
CA LYS A 156 0.45 -10.69 -7.52
C LYS A 156 -0.91 -11.40 -7.61
N ALA A 157 -1.97 -10.64 -7.82
CA ALA A 157 -3.32 -11.17 -7.89
C ALA A 157 -3.62 -11.95 -9.17
N THR A 158 -2.89 -11.66 -10.26
CA THR A 158 -3.18 -12.20 -11.60
C THR A 158 -2.26 -13.35 -12.00
N TYR A 159 -0.95 -13.24 -11.75
CA TYR A 159 0.05 -14.15 -12.29
C TYR A 159 0.83 -14.91 -11.21
N ASP A 160 1.23 -14.24 -10.12
CA ASP A 160 2.03 -14.87 -9.07
C ASP A 160 1.51 -14.51 -7.67
N PRO A 161 0.61 -15.34 -7.10
CA PRO A 161 0.08 -15.14 -5.75
C PRO A 161 1.14 -15.18 -4.64
N THR A 162 2.31 -15.76 -4.93
CA THR A 162 3.44 -15.87 -3.99
C THR A 162 4.40 -14.70 -4.10
N PHE A 163 4.21 -13.81 -5.09
CA PHE A 163 5.02 -12.61 -5.26
C PHE A 163 5.01 -11.78 -3.98
N ALA A 164 6.21 -11.58 -3.44
CA ALA A 164 6.45 -10.77 -2.26
C ALA A 164 7.34 -9.60 -2.65
N PHE A 165 6.78 -8.41 -2.54
CA PHE A 165 7.52 -7.19 -2.82
C PHE A 165 8.42 -6.85 -1.62
N ASN A 166 9.75 -6.91 -1.82
CA ASN A 166 10.73 -6.59 -0.78
C ASN A 166 11.50 -5.32 -1.14
N TRP A 167 11.33 -4.28 -0.31
CA TRP A 167 12.16 -3.08 -0.38
C TRP A 167 13.57 -3.37 0.12
N ASP A 168 14.57 -2.85 -0.60
CA ASP A 168 15.93 -2.79 -0.09
C ASP A 168 16.01 -1.92 1.19
N ASP A 169 17.10 -2.05 1.95
CA ASP A 169 17.29 -1.33 3.20
C ASP A 169 17.33 0.19 3.03
N LEU A 170 17.77 0.68 1.87
CA LEU A 170 17.80 2.11 1.55
C LEU A 170 16.38 2.63 1.40
N THR A 171 15.57 2.00 0.56
CA THR A 171 14.20 2.41 0.29
C THR A 171 13.32 2.30 1.54
N ARG A 172 13.54 1.30 2.40
CA ARG A 172 12.87 1.23 3.71
C ARG A 172 13.23 2.40 4.62
N ARG A 173 14.50 2.80 4.68
CA ARG A 173 14.93 3.98 5.46
C ARG A 173 14.35 5.26 4.89
N ALA A 174 14.32 5.35 3.56
CA ALA A 174 13.74 6.47 2.83
C ALA A 174 12.25 6.61 3.19
N ALA A 175 11.45 5.55 2.99
CA ALA A 175 10.03 5.51 3.31
C ALA A 175 9.73 5.92 4.76
N ARG A 176 10.50 5.46 5.75
CA ARG A 176 10.35 5.86 7.16
C ARG A 176 10.62 7.35 7.37
N LYS A 177 11.70 7.89 6.79
CA LYS A 177 12.00 9.33 6.82
C LYS A 177 10.85 10.12 6.20
N PHE A 178 10.25 9.63 5.11
CA PHE A 178 9.16 10.33 4.42
C PHE A 178 7.83 10.26 5.14
N GLN A 179 7.48 9.12 5.74
CA GLN A 179 6.31 9.05 6.62
C GLN A 179 6.43 10.07 7.76
N ALA A 180 7.62 10.27 8.31
CA ALA A 180 7.86 11.28 9.33
C ALA A 180 7.75 12.72 8.79
N VAL A 181 8.24 13.00 7.57
CA VAL A 181 8.14 14.33 6.95
C VAL A 181 6.71 14.64 6.53
N ALA A 182 6.07 13.78 5.75
CA ALA A 182 4.69 13.96 5.27
C ALA A 182 3.67 13.99 6.42
N GLY A 183 3.90 13.20 7.47
CA GLY A 183 3.08 13.20 8.68
C GLY A 183 3.10 14.52 9.46
N ARG A 184 4.18 15.32 9.31
CA ARG A 184 4.33 16.64 9.94
C ARG A 184 3.74 17.78 9.12
N LEU A 185 3.42 17.57 7.85
CA LEU A 185 2.77 18.55 6.99
C LEU A 185 1.25 18.55 7.22
N SER A 186 0.66 19.74 7.33
CA SER A 186 -0.80 19.90 7.36
C SER A 186 -1.42 19.47 6.03
N ARG A 187 -2.74 19.19 6.02
CA ARG A 187 -3.46 18.82 4.78
C ARG A 187 -3.38 19.89 3.68
N GLU A 188 -3.33 21.16 4.05
CA GLU A 188 -3.23 22.29 3.11
C GLU A 188 -1.80 22.51 2.59
N GLN A 189 -0.82 22.03 3.36
CA GLN A 189 0.60 22.08 3.02
C GLN A 189 1.05 20.91 2.14
N ARG A 190 0.31 19.80 2.20
CA ARG A 190 0.48 18.66 1.30
C ARG A 190 -0.02 18.99 -0.09
#